data_AF-A0A1R0WS99-F1
#
_entry.id   AF-A0A1R0WS99-F1
#
_cell.length_a   1.000
_cell.length_b   1.000
_cell.length_c   1.000
_cell.angle_alpha   90.00
_cell.angle_beta   90.00
_cell.angle_gamma   90.00
#
_symmetry.space_group_name_H-M   'P 1'
#
loop_
_entity.id
_entity.type
_entity.pdbx_description
1 polymer ?
#
loop_
_entity_poly.entity_id
_entity_poly.type
_entity_poly.pdbx_seq_one_letter_code
_entity_poly.pdbx_strand_id
1 'polypeptide(L)'
;MDEQKLADAREVVIAGKLMMEGYTVSKPLTGSSRYDLIAEKNGKMAKIQVKSLKLDSAYGNNDDRVYKIEAYSLNPTTKKKNLYSDKEVDIIVGFNHKNGYYAAVPLASFDGKYTCVLHTEKGKTRNEYMNSWKALDEFMGI
;
A
#
# COMPACT_ATOMS: atom_id res chain seq x y z
N MET A 1 8.83 -10.57 -16.97
CA MET A 1 9.56 -9.70 -16.02
C MET A 1 9.43 -10.34 -14.65
N ASP A 2 10.53 -10.44 -13.91
CA ASP A 2 10.59 -11.06 -12.58
C ASP A 2 9.67 -10.30 -11.59
N GLU A 3 8.81 -11.02 -10.85
CA GLU A 3 7.86 -10.41 -9.91
C GLU A 3 8.57 -9.61 -8.81
N GLN A 4 9.78 -10.02 -8.42
CA GLN A 4 10.58 -9.32 -7.43
C GLN A 4 11.07 -7.96 -7.95
N LYS A 5 11.55 -7.90 -9.21
CA LYS A 5 11.97 -6.64 -9.83
C LYS A 5 10.82 -5.64 -9.92
N LEU A 6 9.62 -6.14 -10.22
CA LEU A 6 8.41 -5.33 -10.19
C LEU A 6 8.05 -4.85 -8.77
N ALA A 7 8.36 -5.61 -7.73
CA ALA A 7 8.17 -5.18 -6.34
C ALA A 7 9.14 -4.06 -5.97
N ASP A 8 10.43 -4.26 -6.22
CA ASP A 8 11.45 -3.27 -5.90
C ASP A 8 11.19 -1.94 -6.64
N ALA A 9 10.78 -2.00 -7.92
CA ALA A 9 10.43 -0.80 -8.69
C ALA A 9 9.21 -0.07 -8.11
N ARG A 10 8.20 -0.78 -7.60
CA ARG A 10 7.03 -0.18 -6.95
C ARG A 10 7.42 0.58 -5.69
N GLU A 11 8.29 0.00 -4.87
CA GLU A 11 8.78 0.65 -3.65
C GLU A 11 9.52 1.96 -3.97
N VAL A 12 10.38 1.96 -5.00
CA VAL A 12 11.08 3.17 -5.44
C VAL A 12 10.10 4.24 -5.93
N VAL A 13 9.08 3.86 -6.71
CA VAL A 13 8.07 4.82 -7.18
C VAL A 13 7.27 5.42 -6.02
N ILE A 14 6.85 4.59 -5.06
CA ILE A 14 6.12 5.07 -3.88
C ILE A 14 7.00 5.97 -3.01
N ALA A 15 8.27 5.61 -2.80
CA ALA A 15 9.23 6.45 -2.09
C ALA A 15 9.37 7.82 -2.78
N GLY A 16 9.53 7.85 -4.11
CA GLY A 16 9.61 9.10 -4.87
C GLY A 16 8.35 9.96 -4.72
N LYS A 17 7.15 9.36 -4.78
CA LYS A 17 5.89 10.10 -4.57
C LYS A 17 5.79 10.68 -3.16
N LEU A 18 6.19 9.92 -2.12
CA LEU A 18 6.23 10.43 -0.75
C LEU A 18 7.23 11.59 -0.62
N MET A 19 8.42 11.49 -1.22
CA MET A 19 9.38 12.60 -1.21
C MET A 19 8.83 13.88 -1.86
N MET A 20 8.05 13.74 -2.94
CA MET A 20 7.39 14.90 -3.60
C MET A 20 6.37 15.61 -2.69
N GLU A 21 5.78 14.90 -1.74
CA GLU A 21 4.84 15.43 -0.74
C GLU A 21 5.54 15.94 0.54
N GLY A 22 6.88 15.97 0.53
CA GLY A 22 7.70 16.49 1.62
C GLY A 22 7.93 15.51 2.77
N TYR A 23 7.76 14.20 2.55
CA TYR A 23 8.18 13.20 3.54
C TYR A 23 9.67 12.86 3.37
N THR A 24 10.35 12.67 4.50
CA THR A 24 11.63 11.95 4.53
C THR A 24 11.34 10.46 4.43
N VAL A 25 11.98 9.74 3.51
CA VAL A 25 11.71 8.30 3.29
C VAL A 25 12.97 7.48 3.56
N SER A 26 12.80 6.38 4.29
CA SER A 26 13.85 5.38 4.53
C SER A 26 13.38 4.00 4.07
N LYS A 27 14.28 3.20 3.51
CA LYS A 27 14.07 1.80 3.14
C LYS A 27 15.00 0.92 3.96
N PRO A 28 14.51 -0.17 4.59
CA PRO A 28 15.38 -1.15 5.25
C PRO A 28 16.42 -1.72 4.27
N LEU A 29 17.64 -1.92 4.76
CA LEU A 29 18.73 -2.49 3.95
C LEU A 29 18.51 -3.98 3.62
N THR A 30 17.65 -4.66 4.37
CA THR A 30 17.38 -6.10 4.23
C THR A 30 15.90 -6.36 3.98
N GLY A 31 15.59 -7.43 3.24
CA GLY A 31 14.21 -7.90 3.02
C GLY A 31 13.60 -8.68 4.20
N SER A 32 14.22 -8.63 5.38
CA SER A 32 13.70 -9.30 6.58
C SER A 32 12.62 -8.47 7.30
N SER A 33 12.53 -7.19 6.98
CA SER A 33 11.51 -6.29 7.52
C SER A 33 10.11 -6.67 7.03
N ARG A 34 9.12 -6.41 7.87
CA ARG A 34 7.70 -6.64 7.58
C ARG A 34 7.03 -5.46 6.87
N TYR A 35 7.81 -4.42 6.60
CA TYR A 35 7.45 -3.19 5.91
C TYR A 35 8.57 -2.88 4.90
N ASP A 36 8.25 -2.13 3.85
CA ASP A 36 9.18 -1.80 2.78
C ASP A 36 9.77 -0.40 2.97
N LEU A 37 9.01 0.53 3.56
CA LEU A 37 9.41 1.93 3.73
C LEU A 37 9.04 2.45 5.14
N ILE A 38 9.77 3.45 5.60
CA ILE A 38 9.34 4.37 6.66
C ILE A 38 9.20 5.74 6.04
N ALA A 39 8.04 6.37 6.20
CA ALA A 39 7.82 7.77 5.88
C ALA A 39 7.82 8.60 7.17
N GLU A 40 8.57 9.69 7.17
CA GLU A 40 8.66 10.64 8.28
C GLU A 40 8.25 12.03 7.82
N LYS A 41 7.47 12.72 8.67
CA LYS A 41 7.15 14.14 8.51
C LYS A 41 6.89 14.74 9.88
N ASN A 42 7.49 15.88 10.17
CA ASN A 42 7.34 16.62 11.43
C ASN A 42 7.63 15.76 12.69
N GLY A 43 8.62 14.89 12.63
CA GLY A 43 9.05 14.01 13.72
C GLY A 43 8.16 12.78 13.93
N LYS A 44 7.12 12.59 13.12
CA LYS A 44 6.24 11.42 13.16
C LYS A 44 6.60 10.45 12.05
N MET A 45 6.59 9.14 12.36
CA MET A 45 7.03 8.09 11.46
C MET A 45 5.92 7.05 11.25
N ALA A 46 5.72 6.64 10.00
CA ALA A 46 4.80 5.56 9.62
C ALA A 46 5.56 4.46 8.87
N LYS A 47 5.37 3.21 9.29
CA LYS A 47 5.85 2.01 8.59
C LYS A 47 4.86 1.65 7.48
N ILE A 48 5.37 1.57 6.26
CA ILE A 48 4.59 1.35 5.05
C ILE A 48 4.98 0.02 4.42
N GLN A 49 3.99 -0.82 4.14
CA GLN A 49 4.16 -1.95 3.23
C GLN A 49 3.57 -1.61 1.87
N VAL A 50 4.39 -1.74 0.83
CA VAL A 50 4.02 -1.53 -0.56
C VAL A 50 3.51 -2.84 -1.18
N LYS A 51 2.41 -2.75 -1.92
CA LYS A 51 1.73 -3.89 -2.56
C LYS A 51 1.30 -3.52 -3.97
N SER A 52 0.93 -4.52 -4.75
CA SER A 52 0.30 -4.29 -6.04
C SER A 52 -1.15 -3.86 -5.83
N LEU A 53 -1.55 -2.78 -6.48
CA LEU A 53 -2.93 -2.37 -6.63
C LEU A 53 -3.48 -3.01 -7.91
N LYS A 54 -4.33 -4.02 -7.77
CA LYS A 54 -4.85 -4.82 -8.89
C LYS A 54 -6.27 -4.40 -9.20
N LEU A 55 -6.65 -4.39 -10.48
CA LEU A 55 -8.07 -4.31 -10.86
C LEU A 55 -8.79 -5.53 -10.28
N ASP A 56 -9.97 -5.32 -9.71
CA ASP A 56 -10.73 -6.43 -9.15
C ASP A 56 -11.52 -7.15 -10.25
N SER A 57 -11.05 -8.33 -10.66
CA SER A 57 -11.63 -9.13 -11.74
C SER A 57 -13.09 -9.54 -11.48
N ALA A 58 -13.54 -9.51 -10.22
CA ALA A 58 -14.92 -9.78 -9.86
C ALA A 58 -15.91 -8.73 -10.40
N TYR A 59 -15.44 -7.51 -10.71
CA TYR A 59 -16.25 -6.41 -11.24
C TYR A 59 -16.21 -6.32 -12.78
N GLY A 60 -15.63 -7.35 -13.44
CA GLY A 60 -15.54 -7.47 -14.88
C GLY A 60 -14.45 -6.59 -15.50
N ASN A 61 -13.96 -6.97 -16.68
CA ASN A 61 -12.92 -6.23 -17.42
C ASN A 61 -13.35 -4.83 -17.88
N ASN A 62 -14.60 -4.41 -17.64
CA ASN A 62 -15.15 -3.13 -18.08
C ASN A 62 -15.25 -2.09 -16.96
N ASP A 63 -14.99 -2.47 -15.70
CA ASP A 63 -15.05 -1.55 -14.58
C ASP A 63 -13.65 -1.24 -14.04
N ASP A 64 -12.89 -0.44 -14.79
CA ASP A 64 -11.57 0.10 -14.42
C ASP A 64 -11.60 0.98 -13.15
N ARG A 65 -12.74 1.06 -12.47
CA ARG A 65 -12.97 1.89 -11.30
C ARG A 65 -12.80 1.13 -10.00
N VAL A 66 -12.70 -0.20 -10.00
CA VAL A 66 -12.61 -1.01 -8.77
C VAL A 66 -11.25 -1.71 -8.65
N TYR A 67 -10.58 -1.46 -7.54
CA TYR A 67 -9.25 -2.00 -7.24
C TYR A 67 -9.23 -2.78 -5.94
N LYS A 68 -8.27 -3.69 -5.84
CA LYS A 68 -8.01 -4.54 -4.69
C LYS A 68 -6.54 -4.47 -4.29
N ILE A 69 -6.30 -4.39 -2.98
CA ILE A 69 -4.98 -4.50 -2.37
C ILE A 69 -4.95 -5.73 -1.48
N GLU A 70 -3.85 -6.47 -1.51
CA GLU A 70 -3.60 -7.63 -0.66
C GLU A 70 -2.69 -7.26 0.52
N ALA A 71 -3.18 -7.32 1.76
CA ALA A 71 -2.43 -7.05 2.99
C ALA A 71 -1.99 -8.33 3.69
N TYR A 72 -1.13 -9.11 3.02
CA TYR A 72 -0.44 -10.22 3.65
C TYR A 72 0.98 -10.39 3.13
N SER A 73 1.74 -11.11 3.93
CA SER A 73 3.02 -11.70 3.55
C SER A 73 2.84 -13.19 3.26
N LEU A 74 3.65 -13.72 2.35
CA LEU A 74 3.69 -15.16 2.06
C LEU A 74 4.93 -15.75 2.72
N ASN A 75 4.77 -16.78 3.55
CA ASN A 75 5.93 -17.53 4.00
C ASN A 75 6.52 -18.31 2.81
N PRO A 76 7.80 -18.11 2.45
CA PRO A 76 8.37 -18.70 1.25
C PRO A 76 8.42 -20.23 1.30
N THR A 77 8.58 -20.79 2.50
CA THR A 77 8.69 -22.23 2.77
C THR A 77 7.32 -22.90 2.85
N THR A 78 6.41 -22.37 3.67
CA THR A 78 5.11 -23.02 3.95
C THR A 78 3.99 -22.57 3.04
N LYS A 79 4.21 -21.52 2.23
CA LYS A 79 3.19 -20.84 1.42
C LYS A 79 1.99 -20.33 2.21
N LYS A 80 2.08 -20.28 3.54
CA LYS A 80 1.04 -19.74 4.40
C LYS A 80 0.99 -18.21 4.27
N LYS A 81 -0.21 -17.67 4.13
CA LYS A 81 -0.47 -16.23 4.22
C LYS A 81 -0.45 -15.80 5.69
N ASN A 82 0.33 -14.79 6.02
CA ASN A 82 0.34 -14.19 7.35
C ASN A 82 -0.08 -12.72 7.24
N LEU A 83 -1.11 -12.36 7.99
CA LEU A 83 -1.56 -10.98 8.14
C LEU A 83 -0.47 -10.13 8.78
N TYR A 84 -0.54 -8.83 8.52
CA TYR A 84 0.23 -7.83 9.22
C TYR A 84 -0.45 -7.45 10.54
N SER A 85 0.35 -7.11 11.54
CA SER A 85 -0.13 -6.46 12.77
C SER A 85 0.21 -4.97 12.79
N ASP A 86 -0.45 -4.22 13.66
CA ASP A 86 -0.20 -2.80 13.93
C ASP A 86 1.25 -2.53 14.42
N LYS A 87 1.87 -3.51 15.08
CA LYS A 87 3.29 -3.44 15.46
C LYS A 87 4.23 -3.57 14.27
N GLU A 88 3.78 -4.12 13.15
CA GLU A 88 4.60 -4.36 11.96
C GLU A 88 4.42 -3.27 10.90
N VAL A 89 3.17 -2.88 10.63
CA VAL A 89 2.81 -1.98 9.53
C VAL A 89 1.69 -1.06 9.96
N ASP A 90 1.83 0.23 9.64
CA ASP A 90 0.80 1.23 9.92
C ASP A 90 -0.12 1.41 8.70
N ILE A 91 0.50 1.50 7.51
CA ILE A 91 -0.18 1.80 6.24
C ILE A 91 0.19 0.77 5.16
N ILE A 92 -0.80 0.32 4.40
CA ILE A 92 -0.60 -0.46 3.17
C ILE A 92 -0.73 0.48 1.98
N VAL A 93 0.30 0.57 1.15
CA VAL A 93 0.28 1.36 -0.09
C VAL A 93 0.20 0.43 -1.29
N GLY A 94 -0.92 0.45 -2.01
CA GLY A 94 -1.06 -0.21 -3.29
C GLY A 94 -0.53 0.68 -4.43
N PHE A 95 0.19 0.10 -5.40
CA PHE A 95 0.54 0.77 -6.65
C PHE A 95 0.19 -0.07 -7.88
N ASN A 96 -0.41 0.56 -8.88
CA ASN A 96 -0.71 -0.04 -10.17
C ASN A 96 0.24 0.55 -11.24
N HIS A 97 1.16 -0.29 -11.72
CA HIS A 97 2.16 0.13 -12.70
C HIS A 97 1.62 0.42 -14.09
N LYS A 98 0.40 -0.01 -14.43
CA LYS A 98 -0.19 0.19 -15.76
C LYS A 98 -0.70 1.62 -15.95
N ASN A 99 -1.30 2.19 -14.92
CA ASN A 99 -1.93 3.52 -14.97
C ASN A 99 -1.37 4.51 -13.94
N GLY A 100 -0.41 4.10 -13.11
CA GLY A 100 0.22 4.95 -12.11
C GLY A 100 -0.64 5.24 -10.89
N TYR A 101 -1.83 4.63 -10.79
CA TYR A 101 -2.70 4.79 -9.63
C TYR A 101 -2.05 4.19 -8.40
N TYR A 102 -2.28 4.84 -7.26
CA TYR A 102 -1.88 4.35 -5.96
C TYR A 102 -3.01 4.51 -4.96
N ALA A 103 -2.90 3.83 -3.83
CA ALA A 103 -3.79 4.07 -2.71
C ALA A 103 -3.08 3.78 -1.39
N ALA A 104 -3.18 4.71 -0.45
CA ALA A 104 -2.65 4.56 0.90
C ALA A 104 -3.80 4.24 1.86
N VAL A 105 -3.81 3.04 2.43
CA VAL A 105 -4.91 2.54 3.26
C VAL A 105 -4.38 2.19 4.66
N PRO A 106 -4.99 2.67 5.75
CA PRO A 106 -4.60 2.27 7.10
C PRO A 106 -4.74 0.76 7.28
N LEU A 107 -3.81 0.10 7.98
CA LEU A 107 -3.91 -1.34 8.22
C LEU A 107 -5.24 -1.72 8.88
N ALA A 108 -5.76 -0.88 9.78
CA ALA A 108 -7.05 -1.06 10.45
C ALA A 108 -8.23 -1.22 9.47
N SER A 109 -8.16 -0.61 8.27
CA SER A 109 -9.23 -0.70 7.26
C SER A 109 -9.37 -2.10 6.64
N PHE A 110 -8.39 -2.99 6.84
CA PHE A 110 -8.45 -4.37 6.40
C PHE A 110 -9.22 -5.27 7.37
N ASP A 111 -9.43 -4.86 8.62
CA ASP A 111 -10.31 -5.56 9.58
C ASP A 111 -9.99 -7.06 9.70
N GLY A 112 -8.70 -7.39 9.84
CA GLY A 112 -8.21 -8.77 9.92
C GLY A 112 -8.34 -9.58 8.61
N LYS A 113 -8.71 -8.96 7.49
CA LYS A 113 -8.85 -9.61 6.18
C LYS A 113 -7.57 -9.47 5.36
N TYR A 114 -7.36 -10.42 4.46
CA TYR A 114 -6.22 -10.42 3.55
C TYR A 114 -6.28 -9.34 2.47
N THR A 115 -7.44 -8.73 2.25
CA THR A 115 -7.68 -7.84 1.11
C THR A 115 -8.63 -6.73 1.47
N CYS A 116 -8.48 -5.58 0.82
CA CYS A 116 -9.47 -4.51 0.82
C CYS A 116 -9.78 -4.09 -0.62
N VAL A 117 -11.00 -3.57 -0.82
CA VAL A 117 -11.49 -3.07 -2.11
C VAL A 117 -11.64 -1.55 -2.02
N LEU A 118 -11.27 -0.87 -3.11
CA LEU A 118 -11.31 0.57 -3.28
C LEU A 118 -11.98 0.93 -4.60
N HIS A 119 -12.71 2.04 -4.61
CA HIS A 119 -13.33 2.59 -5.81
C HIS A 119 -12.68 3.91 -6.20
N THR A 120 -12.51 4.17 -7.49
CA THR A 120 -12.08 5.49 -8.02
C THR A 120 -13.23 6.50 -8.08
N GLU A 121 -14.48 6.04 -8.03
CA GLU A 121 -15.67 6.90 -8.05
C GLU A 121 -15.90 7.56 -6.69
N LYS A 122 -16.13 8.87 -6.71
CA LYS A 122 -16.36 9.69 -5.51
C LYS A 122 -17.56 9.20 -4.71
N GLY A 123 -17.42 9.11 -3.39
CA GLY A 123 -18.49 8.69 -2.47
C GLY A 123 -18.72 7.17 -2.42
N LYS A 124 -17.92 6.39 -3.14
CA LYS A 124 -17.91 4.92 -3.03
C LYS A 124 -16.85 4.45 -2.03
N THR A 125 -16.87 3.15 -1.75
CA THR A 125 -16.02 2.48 -0.76
C THR A 125 -14.55 2.90 -0.87
N ARG A 126 -14.03 3.49 0.22
CA ARG A 126 -12.60 3.80 0.39
C ARG A 126 -12.01 4.68 -0.72
N ASN A 127 -12.85 5.44 -1.42
CA ASN A 127 -12.42 6.31 -2.49
C ASN A 127 -11.47 7.42 -2.00
N GLU A 128 -11.63 7.85 -0.76
CA GLU A 128 -10.80 8.87 -0.10
C GLU A 128 -9.31 8.48 0.01
N TYR A 129 -9.00 7.19 -0.14
CA TYR A 129 -7.65 6.64 -0.13
C TYR A 129 -7.07 6.43 -1.54
N MET A 130 -7.89 6.51 -2.59
CA MET A 130 -7.40 6.39 -3.97
C MET A 130 -6.67 7.67 -4.40
N ASN A 131 -5.48 7.51 -4.97
CA ASN A 131 -4.58 8.58 -5.41
C ASN A 131 -4.42 9.69 -4.36
N SER A 132 -4.30 9.29 -3.10
CA SER A 132 -4.38 10.18 -1.94
C SER A 132 -3.46 9.68 -0.84
N TRP A 133 -2.88 10.62 -0.10
CA TRP A 133 -2.08 10.37 1.10
C TRP A 133 -2.86 10.59 2.40
N LYS A 134 -4.18 10.80 2.31
CA LYS A 134 -5.05 11.06 3.46
C LYS A 134 -4.83 10.13 4.64
N ALA A 135 -4.65 8.82 4.40
CA ALA A 135 -4.39 7.85 5.47
C ALA A 135 -3.09 8.14 6.24
N LEU A 136 -2.05 8.59 5.55
CA LEU A 136 -0.78 9.00 6.14
C LEU A 136 -0.92 10.32 6.88
N ASP A 137 -1.62 11.30 6.30
CA ASP A 137 -1.87 12.59 6.94
C ASP A 137 -2.66 12.42 8.24
N GLU A 138 -3.73 11.62 8.22
CA GLU A 138 -4.53 11.28 9.40
C GLU A 138 -3.70 10.55 10.47
N PHE A 139 -2.87 9.58 10.06
CA PHE A 139 -1.98 8.85 10.96
C PHE A 139 -0.94 9.79 11.59
N MET A 140 -0.42 10.75 10.83
CA MET A 140 0.53 11.75 11.29
C MET A 140 -0.14 12.95 11.95
N GLY A 141 -1.47 13.08 11.94
CA GLY A 141 -2.19 14.22 12.47
C GLY A 141 -1.72 15.55 11.89
N ILE A 142 -1.62 15.63 10.56
CA ILE A 142 -1.26 16.84 9.79
C ILE A 142 -2.36 17.22 8.79
#